data_AF-A0A1F6L9G4-F1
#
_entry.id   AF-A0A1F6L9G4-F1
#
_cell.length_a   1.000
_cell.length_b   1.000
_cell.length_c   1.000
_cell.angle_alpha   90.00
_cell.angle_beta   90.00
_cell.angle_gamma   90.00
#
_symmetry.space_group_name_H-M   'P 1'
#
loop_
_entity.id
_entity.type
_entity.pdbx_description
1 polymer ?
#
loop_
_entity_poly.entity_id
_entity_poly.type
_entity_poly.pdbx_seq_one_letter_code
_entity_poly.pdbx_strand_id
1 'polypeptide(L)'
;MSAGDNYEWKLPEFHAEGWKTTQVPAAWESQGLTDYNGHGWYLYTFVVPKEWEKTAREFILDMGQIDNEDVTYVNGQDVGSTSGWNVLRSYGIPKPLVKFGEKNVIVVRIYDRTSGGILRGPIKLRSGGVGRFDVEGY
;
A
#
# COMPACT_ATOMS: atom_id res chain seq x y z
N MET A 1 9.56 1.00 -4.49
CA MET A 1 8.79 1.03 -5.74
C MET A 1 9.59 0.36 -6.85
N SER A 2 8.90 -0.35 -7.74
CA SER A 2 9.44 -0.85 -9.01
C SER A 2 8.46 -0.59 -10.16
N ALA A 3 8.99 -0.33 -11.35
CA ALA A 3 8.22 -0.31 -12.59
C ALA A 3 8.09 -1.73 -13.16
N GLY A 4 7.05 -1.98 -13.95
CA GLY A 4 6.73 -3.28 -14.55
C GLY A 4 5.56 -3.97 -13.88
N ASP A 5 5.22 -5.16 -14.38
CA ASP A 5 4.03 -5.90 -13.94
C ASP A 5 4.32 -7.39 -13.72
N ASN A 6 4.87 -7.72 -12.55
CA ASN A 6 5.03 -9.11 -12.13
C ASN A 6 4.08 -9.42 -10.97
N TYR A 7 3.11 -10.30 -11.20
CA TYR A 7 2.12 -10.70 -10.21
C TYR A 7 2.70 -11.44 -9.00
N GLU A 8 3.91 -11.99 -9.09
CA GLU A 8 4.60 -12.58 -7.93
C GLU A 8 4.94 -11.54 -6.86
N TRP A 9 5.03 -10.25 -7.23
CA TRP A 9 5.35 -9.16 -6.30
C TRP A 9 4.27 -8.95 -5.23
N LYS A 10 3.06 -9.48 -5.41
CA LYS A 10 2.00 -9.44 -4.38
C LYS A 10 2.25 -10.42 -3.23
N LEU A 11 3.08 -11.45 -3.45
CA LEU A 11 3.23 -12.56 -2.52
C LEU A 11 3.92 -12.11 -1.21
N PRO A 12 3.48 -12.60 -0.03
CA PRO A 12 4.04 -12.17 1.25
C PRO A 12 5.53 -12.54 1.44
N GLU A 13 6.00 -13.57 0.74
CA GLU A 13 7.39 -14.02 0.71
C GLU A 13 8.27 -13.23 -0.28
N PHE A 14 7.68 -12.34 -1.09
CA PHE A 14 8.46 -11.56 -2.04
C PHE A 14 9.38 -10.58 -1.31
N HIS A 15 10.65 -10.58 -1.71
CA HIS A 15 11.66 -9.66 -1.25
C HIS A 15 11.89 -8.59 -2.31
N ALA A 16 11.61 -7.33 -1.97
CA ALA A 16 11.75 -6.17 -2.85
C ALA A 16 13.23 -5.75 -3.07
N GLU A 17 14.12 -6.73 -3.27
CA GLU A 17 15.52 -6.47 -3.60
C GLU A 17 15.62 -5.70 -4.93
N GLY A 18 16.43 -4.65 -4.94
CA GLY A 18 16.57 -3.76 -6.10
C GLY A 18 15.42 -2.76 -6.29
N TRP A 19 14.36 -2.79 -5.47
CA TRP A 19 13.33 -1.77 -5.51
C TRP A 19 13.85 -0.46 -4.93
N LYS A 20 13.42 0.66 -5.52
CA LYS A 20 13.81 1.99 -5.07
C LYS A 20 12.98 2.44 -3.88
N THR A 21 13.59 2.97 -2.82
CA THR A 21 12.86 3.68 -1.76
C THR A 21 12.26 4.97 -2.30
N THR A 22 11.00 5.25 -1.97
CA THR A 22 10.25 6.40 -2.47
C THR A 22 9.48 7.07 -1.34
N GLN A 23 9.33 8.38 -1.46
CA GLN A 23 8.43 9.19 -0.69
C GLN A 23 6.98 9.00 -1.14
N VAL A 24 6.09 8.97 -0.15
CA VAL A 24 4.64 9.01 -0.38
C VAL A 24 4.04 10.01 0.62
N PRO A 25 3.18 10.95 0.18
CA PRO A 25 2.68 11.10 -1.18
C PRO A 25 3.65 11.82 -2.12
N ALA A 26 3.81 11.31 -3.34
CA ALA A 26 4.50 11.97 -4.45
C ALA A 26 4.25 11.20 -5.77
N ALA A 27 4.37 11.91 -6.88
CA ALA A 27 4.42 11.31 -8.22
C ALA A 27 5.67 10.42 -8.35
N TRP A 28 5.61 9.32 -9.10
CA TRP A 28 6.80 8.48 -9.30
C TRP A 28 7.77 9.10 -10.31
N GLU A 29 7.33 10.02 -11.17
CA GLU A 29 8.16 10.65 -12.20
C GLU A 29 9.22 11.53 -11.58
N SER A 30 8.87 12.24 -10.50
CA SER A 30 9.81 13.04 -9.71
C SER A 30 10.75 12.17 -8.86
N GLN A 31 10.51 10.86 -8.82
CA GLN A 31 11.25 9.90 -8.01
C GLN A 31 12.01 8.89 -8.86
N GLY A 32 12.27 9.20 -10.13
CA GLY A 32 13.18 8.45 -11.01
C GLY A 32 12.50 7.51 -12.00
N LEU A 33 11.17 7.47 -12.05
CA LEU A 33 10.43 6.89 -13.17
C LEU A 33 10.00 7.99 -14.14
N THR A 34 10.95 8.80 -14.60
CA THR A 34 10.68 9.95 -15.47
C THR A 34 10.04 9.51 -16.78
N ASP A 35 8.95 10.19 -17.18
CA ASP A 35 8.15 9.93 -18.39
C ASP A 35 7.64 8.48 -18.50
N TYR A 36 7.47 7.79 -17.37
CA TYR A 36 7.02 6.41 -17.32
C TYR A 36 5.51 6.29 -17.21
N ASN A 37 4.89 5.64 -18.20
CA ASN A 37 3.50 5.21 -18.17
C ASN A 37 3.44 3.69 -18.11
N GLY A 38 2.58 3.14 -17.26
CA GLY A 38 2.41 1.70 -17.12
C GLY A 38 2.15 1.26 -15.69
N HIS A 39 2.66 0.07 -15.36
CA HIS A 39 2.49 -0.53 -14.05
C HIS A 39 3.61 -0.15 -13.11
N GLY A 40 3.24 0.33 -11.93
CA GLY A 40 4.16 0.61 -10.83
C GLY A 40 3.69 -0.08 -9.56
N TRP A 41 4.64 -0.62 -8.81
CA TRP A 41 4.34 -1.37 -7.60
C TRP A 41 5.04 -0.76 -6.39
N TYR A 42 4.30 -0.67 -5.30
CA TYR A 42 4.77 -0.24 -3.98
C TYR A 42 4.67 -1.41 -3.02
N LEU A 43 5.65 -1.55 -2.14
CA LEU A 43 5.67 -2.57 -1.10
C LEU A 43 6.02 -1.87 0.21
N TYR A 44 5.23 -2.13 1.23
CA TYR A 44 5.44 -1.62 2.57
C TYR A 44 5.31 -2.76 3.58
N THR A 45 6.16 -2.74 4.59
CA THR A 45 6.17 -3.79 5.63
C THR A 45 6.02 -3.17 7.00
N PHE A 46 5.24 -3.81 7.85
CA PHE A 46 4.97 -3.32 9.19
C PHE A 46 4.75 -4.49 10.15
N VAL A 47 4.85 -4.21 11.44
CA VAL A 47 4.53 -5.16 12.51
C VAL A 47 3.39 -4.59 13.32
N VAL A 48 2.34 -5.40 13.52
CA VAL A 48 1.29 -5.08 14.48
C VAL A 48 1.65 -5.74 15.81
N PRO A 49 1.68 -5.01 16.93
CA PRO A 49 2.05 -5.61 18.22
C PRO A 49 1.16 -6.80 18.59
N LYS A 50 1.75 -7.86 19.17
CA LYS A 50 1.02 -9.10 19.50
C LYS A 50 -0.12 -8.86 20.49
N GLU A 51 0.05 -7.89 21.38
CA GLU A 51 -0.89 -7.49 22.43
C GLU A 51 -2.22 -7.01 21.85
N TRP A 52 -2.21 -6.53 20.60
CA TRP A 52 -3.38 -6.01 19.91
C TRP A 52 -4.27 -7.13 19.38
N GLU A 53 -3.80 -8.37 19.31
CA GLU A 53 -4.59 -9.51 18.82
C GLU A 53 -5.92 -9.65 19.57
N LYS A 54 -5.98 -9.30 20.85
CA LYS A 54 -7.19 -9.39 21.68
C LYS A 54 -8.12 -8.19 21.56
N THR A 55 -7.60 -7.01 21.21
CA THR A 55 -8.31 -5.73 21.30
C THR A 55 -8.58 -5.07 19.95
N ALA A 56 -7.71 -5.31 18.97
CA ALA A 56 -7.89 -4.83 17.60
C ALA A 56 -9.16 -5.44 16.99
N ARG A 57 -9.88 -4.60 16.25
CA ARG A 57 -10.95 -5.03 15.36
C ARG A 57 -10.41 -5.09 13.94
N GLU A 58 -11.28 -4.87 12.97
CA GLU A 58 -10.90 -4.66 11.58
C GLU A 58 -10.00 -3.44 11.43
N PHE A 59 -9.15 -3.50 10.41
CA PHE A 59 -8.28 -2.40 10.05
C PHE A 59 -8.81 -1.70 8.80
N ILE A 60 -8.50 -0.42 8.67
CA ILE A 60 -8.79 0.40 7.51
C ILE A 60 -7.46 0.97 7.04
N LEU A 61 -7.14 0.73 5.77
CA LEU A 61 -5.99 1.31 5.11
C LEU A 61 -6.46 2.47 4.22
N ASP A 62 -6.18 3.68 4.65
CA ASP A 62 -6.30 4.86 3.81
C ASP A 62 -5.08 4.94 2.90
N MET A 63 -5.33 5.02 1.61
CA MET A 63 -4.30 5.11 0.56
C MET A 63 -4.27 6.49 -0.11
N GLY A 64 -5.12 7.40 0.36
CA GLY A 64 -5.25 8.74 -0.20
C GLY A 64 -5.64 8.72 -1.67
N GLN A 65 -5.01 9.56 -2.49
CA GLN A 65 -5.28 9.65 -3.93
C GLN A 65 -4.17 8.96 -4.71
N ILE A 66 -4.56 7.99 -5.54
CA ILE A 66 -3.69 7.30 -6.49
C ILE A 66 -4.19 7.61 -7.91
N ASP A 67 -3.25 7.75 -8.83
CA ASP A 67 -3.55 7.91 -10.25
C ASP A 67 -3.01 6.71 -11.03
N ASN A 68 -3.78 5.99 -11.87
CA ASN A 68 -5.24 6.05 -12.12
C ASN A 68 -5.99 4.89 -11.43
N GLU A 69 -5.48 3.68 -11.60
CA GLU A 69 -6.09 2.44 -11.14
C GLU A 69 -5.17 1.77 -10.14
N ASP A 70 -5.71 1.21 -9.06
CA ASP A 70 -4.93 0.41 -8.13
C ASP A 70 -5.62 -0.90 -7.75
N VAL A 71 -4.80 -1.85 -7.34
CA VAL A 71 -5.21 -3.01 -6.55
C VAL A 71 -4.26 -3.09 -5.35
N THR A 72 -4.85 -3.19 -4.16
CA THR A 72 -4.11 -3.29 -2.91
C THR A 72 -4.20 -4.70 -2.34
N TYR A 73 -3.05 -5.24 -1.97
CA TYR A 73 -2.90 -6.56 -1.37
C TYR A 73 -2.34 -6.44 0.04
N VAL A 74 -2.83 -7.28 0.94
CA VAL A 74 -2.26 -7.48 2.28
C VAL A 74 -1.92 -8.94 2.46
N ASN A 75 -0.66 -9.24 2.74
CA ASN A 75 -0.15 -10.60 2.88
C ASN A 75 -0.53 -11.52 1.69
N GLY A 76 -0.53 -10.97 0.47
CA GLY A 76 -0.89 -11.69 -0.77
C GLY A 76 -2.37 -11.73 -1.11
N GLN A 77 -3.26 -11.30 -0.22
CA GLN A 77 -4.70 -11.28 -0.45
C GLN A 77 -5.18 -9.91 -0.93
N ASP A 78 -6.03 -9.88 -1.94
CA ASP A 78 -6.69 -8.67 -2.42
C ASP A 78 -7.62 -8.12 -1.34
N VAL A 79 -7.46 -6.84 -0.99
CA VAL A 79 -8.30 -6.14 -0.01
C VAL A 79 -9.13 -5.02 -0.63
N GLY A 80 -8.96 -4.77 -1.94
CA GLY A 80 -9.70 -3.76 -2.66
C GLY A 80 -8.94 -3.20 -3.87
N SER A 81 -9.73 -2.57 -4.73
CA SER A 81 -9.25 -1.86 -5.92
C SER A 81 -10.09 -0.61 -6.16
N THR A 82 -9.52 0.38 -6.84
CA THR A 82 -10.24 1.59 -7.23
C THR A 82 -9.69 2.15 -8.53
N SER A 83 -10.60 2.64 -9.36
CA SER A 83 -10.28 3.36 -10.59
C SER A 83 -10.70 4.82 -10.47
N GLY A 84 -9.87 5.72 -10.98
CA GLY A 84 -10.12 7.15 -11.03
C GLY A 84 -9.05 7.95 -10.30
N TRP A 85 -8.45 8.89 -11.02
CA TRP A 85 -7.40 9.77 -10.51
C TRP A 85 -7.84 10.67 -9.35
N ASN A 86 -9.12 11.06 -9.31
CA ASN A 86 -9.65 12.00 -8.33
C ASN A 86 -10.37 11.33 -7.15
N VAL A 87 -10.16 10.03 -6.93
CA VAL A 87 -10.87 9.25 -5.91
C VAL A 87 -9.97 8.96 -4.70
N LEU A 88 -10.47 9.26 -3.50
CA LEU A 88 -9.83 8.84 -2.25
C LEU A 88 -10.08 7.37 -1.98
N ARG A 89 -9.03 6.66 -1.59
CA ARG A 89 -9.02 5.21 -1.41
C ARG A 89 -8.93 4.83 0.05
N SER A 90 -9.80 3.92 0.46
CA SER A 90 -9.85 3.36 1.80
C SER A 90 -10.32 1.91 1.72
N TYR A 91 -9.49 0.98 2.19
CA TYR A 91 -9.74 -0.46 2.08
C TYR A 91 -9.85 -1.10 3.45
N GLY A 92 -10.87 -1.93 3.64
CA GLY A 92 -11.04 -2.74 4.83
C GLY A 92 -10.09 -3.94 4.80
N ILE A 93 -9.33 -4.12 5.87
CA ILE A 93 -8.45 -5.27 6.06
C ILE A 93 -9.06 -6.10 7.19
N PRO A 94 -9.61 -7.29 6.86
CA PRO A 94 -10.13 -8.20 7.87
C PRO A 94 -9.06 -8.55 8.89
N LYS A 95 -9.41 -8.52 10.18
CA LYS A 95 -8.49 -8.89 11.27
C LYS A 95 -7.77 -10.24 11.05
N PRO A 96 -8.44 -11.32 10.56
CA PRO A 96 -7.78 -12.60 10.33
C PRO A 96 -6.66 -12.56 9.27
N LEU A 97 -6.61 -11.51 8.44
CA LEU A 97 -5.55 -11.33 7.45
C LEU A 97 -4.27 -10.75 8.05
N VAL A 98 -4.34 -10.18 9.25
CA VAL A 98 -3.21 -9.55 9.94
C VAL A 98 -2.48 -10.57 10.81
N LYS A 99 -1.16 -10.64 10.66
CA LYS A 99 -0.26 -11.47 11.48
C LYS A 99 0.24 -10.66 12.67
N PHE A 100 -0.32 -10.89 13.85
CA PHE A 100 0.05 -10.16 15.07
C PHE A 100 1.40 -10.63 15.64
N GLY A 101 2.27 -9.69 15.99
CA GLY A 101 3.63 -9.95 16.46
C GLY A 101 4.62 -10.32 15.35
N GLU A 102 4.17 -10.31 14.09
CA GLU A 102 4.94 -10.73 12.92
C GLU A 102 4.94 -9.65 11.83
N LYS A 103 5.83 -9.82 10.85
CA LYS A 103 5.90 -8.96 9.67
C LYS A 103 4.65 -9.16 8.80
N ASN A 104 3.98 -8.06 8.50
CA ASN A 104 2.92 -7.95 7.51
C ASN A 104 3.45 -7.19 6.29
N VAL A 105 2.86 -7.47 5.13
CA VAL A 105 3.22 -6.85 3.86
C VAL A 105 1.98 -6.25 3.22
N ILE A 106 2.04 -4.96 2.90
CA ILE A 106 1.10 -4.29 1.99
C ILE A 106 1.80 -4.14 0.64
N VAL A 107 1.11 -4.53 -0.42
CA VAL A 107 1.56 -4.34 -1.80
C VAL A 107 0.50 -3.58 -2.57
N VAL A 108 0.89 -2.54 -3.30
CA VAL A 108 -0.03 -1.71 -4.09
C VAL A 108 0.44 -1.75 -5.52
N ARG A 109 -0.39 -2.32 -6.38
CA ARG A 109 -0.18 -2.34 -7.83
C ARG A 109 -0.95 -1.18 -8.42
N ILE A 110 -0.27 -0.29 -9.12
CA ILE A 110 -0.86 0.88 -9.76
C ILE A 110 -0.73 0.71 -11.27
N TYR A 111 -1.75 1.08 -12.02
CA TYR A 111 -1.68 1.31 -13.45
C TYR A 111 -2.00 2.77 -13.75
N ASP A 112 -1.09 3.40 -14.47
CA ASP A 112 -1.21 4.81 -14.84
C ASP A 112 -0.86 5.04 -16.31
N ARG A 113 -1.45 6.07 -16.89
CA ARG A 113 -1.29 6.44 -18.32
C ARG A 113 -0.72 7.85 -18.53
N THR A 114 -0.50 8.63 -17.47
CA THR A 114 -0.06 10.02 -17.53
C THR A 114 0.92 10.43 -16.44
N SER A 115 0.55 10.33 -15.17
CA SER A 115 1.42 10.61 -14.02
C SER A 115 1.03 9.70 -12.87
N GLY A 116 1.88 8.75 -12.53
CA GLY A 116 1.50 7.70 -11.60
C GLY A 116 2.03 7.89 -10.19
N GLY A 117 1.55 6.99 -9.32
CA GLY A 117 1.98 6.91 -7.92
C GLY A 117 0.91 7.31 -6.93
N ILE A 118 1.31 7.42 -5.67
CA ILE A 118 0.42 7.79 -4.56
C ILE A 118 0.56 9.29 -4.36
N LEU A 119 -0.36 10.06 -4.94
CA LEU A 119 -0.19 11.50 -5.17
C LEU A 119 -0.61 12.38 -4.00
N ARG A 120 -1.55 11.93 -3.17
CA ARG A 120 -2.01 12.71 -1.99
C ARG A 120 -2.33 11.80 -0.83
N GLY A 121 -2.09 12.29 0.39
CA GLY A 121 -2.46 11.61 1.62
C GLY A 121 -3.89 11.92 2.09
N PRO A 122 -4.27 11.41 3.27
CA PRO A 122 -3.44 10.63 4.18
C PRO A 122 -3.20 9.18 3.71
N ILE A 123 -2.00 8.64 3.95
CA ILE A 123 -1.71 7.21 3.86
C ILE A 123 -1.59 6.68 5.29
N LYS A 124 -2.56 5.90 5.77
CA LYS A 124 -2.65 5.51 7.19
C LYS A 124 -3.30 4.15 7.38
N LEU A 125 -2.78 3.36 8.32
CA LEU A 125 -3.42 2.14 8.80
C LEU A 125 -4.08 2.41 10.16
N ARG A 126 -5.39 2.16 10.28
CA ARG A 126 -6.15 2.42 11.50
C ARG A 126 -6.92 1.18 11.92
N SER A 127 -6.93 0.82 13.20
CA SER A 127 -7.84 -0.22 13.72
C SER A 127 -9.08 0.43 14.35
N GLY A 128 -10.25 -0.12 14.08
CA GLY A 128 -11.50 0.30 14.71
C GLY A 128 -11.60 -0.17 16.16
N GLY A 129 -10.76 0.32 17.07
CA GLY A 129 -10.89 -0.05 18.49
C GLY A 129 -9.81 0.48 19.42
N VAL A 130 -8.56 0.59 18.97
CA VAL A 130 -7.45 1.10 19.79
C VAL A 130 -6.38 1.67 18.83
N GLY A 131 -5.93 2.91 19.07
CA GLY A 131 -4.70 3.47 18.51
C GLY A 131 -4.74 3.87 17.03
N ARG A 132 -4.61 5.17 16.76
CA ARG A 132 -4.22 5.71 15.45
C ARG A 132 -2.74 5.34 15.24
N PHE A 133 -2.39 4.63 14.17
CA PHE A 133 -1.01 4.63 13.68
C PHE A 133 -0.92 5.63 12.53
N ASP A 134 -0.03 6.61 12.67
CA ASP A 134 0.43 7.39 11.53
C ASP A 134 1.52 6.55 10.84
N VAL A 135 1.30 6.23 9.57
CA VAL A 135 2.33 5.61 8.73
C VAL A 135 3.20 6.77 8.26
N GLU A 136 4.12 7.23 9.13
CA GLU A 136 5.13 8.23 8.75
C GLU A 136 6.34 7.48 8.18
N GLY A 137 6.52 7.56 6.87
CA GLY A 137 7.74 7.20 6.18
C GLY A 137 8.35 8.45 5.57
N TYR A 138 9.53 8.82 6.06
CA TYR A 138 10.42 9.87 5.54
C TYR A 138 11.08 9.52 4.22
#